data_AF-A0A8H6VVG7-F1
#
_entry.id   AF-A0A8H6VVG7-F1
#
_cell.length_a   1.000
_cell.length_b   1.000
_cell.length_c   1.000
_cell.angle_alpha   90.00
_cell.angle_beta   90.00
_cell.angle_gamma   90.00
#
_symmetry.space_group_name_H-M   'P 1'
#
loop_
_entity.id
_entity.type
_entity.pdbx_description
1 polymer ?
#
loop_
_entity_poly.entity_id
_entity_poly.type
_entity_poly.pdbx_seq_one_letter_code
_entity_poly.pdbx_strand_id
1 'polypeptide(L)'
;MDTPNSRQRLRPICRCLLWTLGIPIGAFFAYTTSFYVLELVNELRFPHNSLYNTKLGAESKVIGPLISDTQTFDIAVTVWATRPSENKIPVPRYRRIQNEYPLFSNIVFRGLQLHQKHASTIVKFRLPTSSFRNAALTESSLRASFVLMPTTPSSIDHIKGFTSWMPDSVFAKRPPSRAWPFPLGSQNSARRSLADEALDSFSISVPLLEFHDSASRCPAGSNGEHGPSVANHPHVVTRTQLRIIRETGFFNAAAYNAVRNEIRLHSCGQGIPVIG
;
A
#
# COMPACT_ATOMS: atom_id res chain seq x y z
N MET A 1 90.22 23.01 -8.08
CA MET A 1 88.94 23.14 -8.79
C MET A 1 88.42 21.75 -9.08
N ASP A 2 87.27 21.49 -8.49
CA ASP A 2 86.19 20.57 -8.89
C ASP A 2 86.47 19.08 -9.06
N THR A 3 86.03 18.37 -8.01
CA THR A 3 85.69 16.95 -7.95
C THR A 3 84.53 16.62 -8.91
N PRO A 4 84.60 15.50 -9.66
CA PRO A 4 83.48 15.08 -10.49
C PRO A 4 82.40 14.39 -9.62
N ASN A 5 81.20 14.95 -9.75
CA ASN A 5 79.96 14.61 -9.10
C ASN A 5 79.48 13.20 -9.52
N SER A 6 79.49 12.23 -8.59
CA SER A 6 78.99 10.87 -8.89
C SER A 6 77.45 10.87 -8.88
N ARG A 7 76.84 11.04 -10.06
CA ARG A 7 75.40 10.76 -10.24
C ARG A 7 75.17 9.26 -10.12
N GLN A 8 74.65 8.83 -8.98
CA GLN A 8 74.13 7.47 -8.80
C GLN A 8 73.00 7.23 -9.80
N ARG A 9 73.29 6.49 -10.87
CA ARG A 9 72.29 5.99 -11.82
C ARG A 9 71.42 4.98 -11.08
N LEU A 10 70.23 5.41 -10.70
CA LEU A 10 69.13 4.51 -10.33
C LEU A 10 68.97 3.46 -11.44
N ARG A 11 69.25 2.20 -11.09
CA ARG A 11 69.14 1.08 -12.02
C ARG A 11 67.68 0.97 -12.50
N PRO A 12 67.41 0.69 -13.78
CA PRO A 12 66.06 0.52 -14.29
C PRO A 12 65.46 -0.71 -13.62
N ILE A 13 64.60 -0.48 -12.62
CA ILE A 13 63.81 -1.52 -11.98
C ILE A 13 63.04 -2.24 -13.07
N CYS A 14 63.22 -3.56 -13.10
CA CYS A 14 62.79 -4.47 -14.15
C CYS A 14 61.29 -4.30 -14.45
N ARG A 15 60.96 -3.80 -15.65
CA ARG A 15 59.57 -3.61 -16.11
C ARG A 15 58.75 -4.90 -16.05
N CYS A 16 59.39 -6.08 -16.09
CA CYS A 16 58.71 -7.37 -15.96
C CYS A 16 58.10 -7.61 -14.57
N LEU A 17 58.69 -7.06 -13.49
CA LEU A 17 58.14 -7.22 -12.13
C LEU A 17 56.84 -6.42 -11.94
N LEU A 18 56.74 -5.26 -12.59
CA LEU A 18 55.54 -4.41 -12.54
C LEU A 18 54.33 -5.09 -13.22
N TRP A 19 54.54 -5.77 -14.35
CA TRP A 19 53.47 -6.46 -15.06
C TRP A 19 53.06 -7.78 -14.40
N THR A 20 54.03 -8.55 -13.90
CA THR A 20 53.77 -9.85 -13.26
C THR A 20 53.08 -9.73 -11.91
N LEU A 21 53.31 -8.66 -11.15
CA LEU A 21 52.62 -8.42 -9.87
C LEU A 21 51.43 -7.47 -10.01
N GLY A 22 51.50 -6.47 -10.88
CA GLY A 22 50.43 -5.47 -11.03
C GLY A 22 49.13 -6.02 -11.61
N ILE A 23 49.21 -6.87 -12.64
CA ILE A 23 48.02 -7.49 -13.28
C ILE A 23 47.23 -8.37 -12.28
N PRO A 24 47.83 -9.35 -11.56
CA PRO A 24 47.07 -10.18 -10.65
C PRO A 24 46.48 -9.40 -9.48
N ILE A 25 47.20 -8.40 -8.96
CA ILE A 25 46.70 -7.52 -7.90
C ILE A 25 45.50 -6.71 -8.40
N GLY A 26 45.61 -6.09 -9.59
CA GLY A 26 44.50 -5.35 -10.20
C GLY A 26 43.27 -6.23 -10.47
N ALA A 27 43.48 -7.45 -10.97
CA ALA A 27 42.42 -8.42 -11.19
C ALA A 27 41.74 -8.86 -9.88
N PHE A 28 42.51 -9.06 -8.81
CA PHE A 28 41.98 -9.38 -7.48
C PHE A 28 41.10 -8.26 -6.92
N PHE A 29 41.54 -7.00 -7.03
CA PHE A 29 40.74 -5.85 -6.61
C PHE A 29 39.47 -5.70 -7.46
N ALA A 30 39.55 -5.88 -8.78
CA ALA A 30 38.38 -5.86 -9.66
C ALA A 30 37.39 -6.98 -9.33
N TYR A 31 37.87 -8.19 -9.03
CA TYR A 31 37.02 -9.32 -8.64
C TYR A 31 36.32 -9.07 -7.32
N THR A 32 37.06 -8.64 -6.29
CA THR A 32 36.49 -8.38 -4.95
C THR A 32 35.49 -7.23 -4.99
N THR A 33 35.81 -6.12 -5.64
CA THR A 33 34.88 -4.99 -5.82
C THR A 33 33.62 -5.42 -6.58
N SER A 34 33.76 -6.19 -7.66
CA SER A 34 32.60 -6.73 -8.40
C SER A 34 31.72 -7.62 -7.52
N PHE A 35 32.31 -8.52 -6.72
CA PHE A 35 31.57 -9.38 -5.81
C PHE A 35 30.76 -8.58 -4.78
N TYR A 36 31.38 -7.62 -4.09
CA TYR A 36 30.69 -6.77 -3.12
C TYR A 36 29.63 -5.88 -3.76
N VAL A 37 29.87 -5.34 -4.95
CA VAL A 37 28.86 -4.56 -5.69
C VAL A 37 27.67 -5.44 -6.07
N LEU A 38 27.90 -6.68 -6.52
CA LEU A 38 26.82 -7.62 -6.84
C LEU A 38 26.00 -8.00 -5.60
N GLU A 39 26.65 -8.23 -4.47
CA GLU A 39 25.97 -8.53 -3.21
C GLU A 39 25.12 -7.35 -2.74
N LEU A 40 25.69 -6.14 -2.72
CA LEU A 40 24.97 -4.91 -2.36
C LEU A 40 23.80 -4.64 -3.32
N VAL A 41 24.00 -4.84 -4.63
CA VAL A 41 22.93 -4.70 -5.62
C VAL A 41 21.83 -5.73 -5.37
N ASN A 42 22.16 -6.97 -5.01
CA ASN A 42 21.18 -7.99 -4.71
C ASN A 42 20.40 -7.67 -3.43
N GLU A 43 21.04 -7.20 -2.36
CA GLU A 43 20.36 -6.77 -1.14
C GLU A 43 19.44 -5.56 -1.39
N LEU A 44 19.91 -4.55 -2.14
CA LEU A 44 19.10 -3.38 -2.48
C LEU A 44 17.94 -3.72 -3.43
N ARG A 45 18.14 -4.69 -4.33
CA ARG A 45 17.10 -5.13 -5.26
C ARG A 45 16.04 -6.01 -4.58
N PHE A 46 16.43 -6.74 -3.53
CA PHE A 46 15.55 -7.65 -2.79
C PHE A 46 15.72 -7.46 -1.28
N PRO A 47 15.27 -6.33 -0.71
CA PRO A 47 15.46 -5.98 0.71
C PRO A 47 14.81 -6.97 1.69
N HIS A 48 13.99 -7.89 1.18
CA HIS A 48 13.23 -8.87 1.95
C HIS A 48 13.53 -10.31 1.52
N ASN A 49 14.67 -10.58 0.88
CA ASN A 49 15.02 -11.93 0.43
C ASN A 49 15.02 -12.96 1.58
N SER A 50 15.38 -12.53 2.79
CA SER A 50 15.36 -13.35 4.01
C SER A 50 13.95 -13.84 4.41
N LEU A 51 12.89 -13.17 3.95
CA LEU A 51 11.51 -13.58 4.21
C LEU A 51 11.05 -14.68 3.26
N TYR A 52 11.67 -14.81 2.08
CA TYR A 52 11.26 -15.80 1.10
C TYR A 52 11.87 -17.16 1.41
N ASN A 53 11.07 -18.20 1.23
CA ASN A 53 11.54 -19.56 1.37
C ASN A 53 12.24 -20.01 0.08
N THR A 54 13.55 -20.07 0.10
CA THR A 54 14.36 -20.56 -1.03
C THR A 54 14.41 -22.09 -1.11
N LYS A 55 13.93 -22.82 -0.09
CA LYS A 55 13.98 -24.27 -0.01
C LYS A 55 12.56 -24.84 0.12
N LEU A 56 12.00 -25.29 -1.02
CA LEU A 56 10.80 -26.13 -1.05
C LEU A 56 11.16 -27.53 -0.48
N GLY A 57 11.31 -27.62 0.85
CA GLY A 57 11.68 -28.84 1.57
C GLY A 57 10.82 -29.01 2.82
N ALA A 58 10.00 -30.07 2.78
CA ALA A 58 9.05 -30.70 3.71
C ALA A 58 8.79 -30.20 5.16
N GLU A 59 9.64 -29.40 5.80
CA GLU A 59 9.47 -29.08 7.24
C GLU A 59 9.12 -27.62 7.54
N SER A 60 9.21 -26.72 6.56
CA SER A 60 8.90 -25.31 6.79
C SER A 60 7.44 -25.00 6.47
N LYS A 61 6.68 -24.56 7.48
CA LYS A 61 5.36 -23.96 7.29
C LYS A 61 5.54 -22.74 6.36
N VAL A 62 4.96 -22.80 5.16
CA VAL A 62 5.03 -21.72 4.18
C VAL A 62 3.77 -20.85 4.23
N ILE A 63 3.93 -19.57 3.96
CA ILE A 63 2.82 -18.65 3.72
C ILE A 63 2.79 -18.38 2.22
N GLY A 64 1.67 -18.72 1.58
CA GLY A 64 1.45 -18.51 0.15
C GLY A 64 0.51 -17.34 -0.14
N PRO A 65 0.39 -16.96 -1.42
CA PRO A 65 -0.57 -15.94 -1.85
C PRO A 65 -2.01 -16.43 -1.63
N LEU A 66 -2.92 -15.49 -1.37
CA LEU A 66 -4.34 -15.78 -1.19
C LEU A 66 -5.00 -16.27 -2.49
N ILE A 67 -4.52 -15.77 -3.64
CA ILE A 67 -5.00 -16.12 -4.98
C ILE A 67 -3.83 -16.71 -5.76
N SER A 68 -4.02 -17.92 -6.30
CA SER A 68 -3.06 -18.54 -7.21
C SER A 68 -3.17 -17.98 -8.64
N ASP A 69 -2.23 -18.33 -9.50
CA ASP A 69 -2.25 -17.96 -10.92
C ASP A 69 -3.39 -18.59 -11.73
N THR A 70 -3.90 -19.72 -11.28
CA THR A 70 -5.04 -20.44 -11.86
C THR A 70 -6.39 -20.03 -11.30
N GLN A 71 -6.41 -19.39 -10.13
CA GLN A 71 -7.64 -19.04 -9.44
C GLN A 71 -8.20 -17.71 -9.95
N THR A 72 -9.52 -17.69 -10.18
CA THR A 72 -10.23 -16.46 -10.51
C THR A 72 -10.58 -15.67 -9.25
N PHE A 73 -10.83 -14.37 -9.41
CA PHE A 73 -11.24 -13.52 -8.31
C PHE A 73 -12.18 -12.40 -8.75
N ASP A 74 -12.94 -11.94 -7.80
CA ASP A 74 -13.87 -10.84 -7.92
C ASP A 74 -13.29 -9.60 -7.24
N ILE A 75 -13.74 -8.42 -7.69
CA ILE A 75 -13.44 -7.15 -7.00
C ILE A 75 -14.78 -6.52 -6.60
N ALA A 76 -14.98 -6.42 -5.29
CA ALA A 76 -16.05 -5.64 -4.70
C ALA A 76 -15.64 -4.18 -4.54
N VAL A 77 -16.55 -3.27 -4.86
CA VAL A 77 -16.40 -1.84 -4.68
C VAL A 77 -17.52 -1.32 -3.82
N THR A 78 -17.17 -0.47 -2.86
CA THR A 78 -18.13 0.30 -2.08
C THR A 78 -17.75 1.78 -2.12
N VAL A 79 -18.73 2.62 -2.46
CA VAL A 79 -18.58 4.08 -2.42
C VAL A 79 -19.23 4.58 -1.14
N TRP A 80 -18.49 5.32 -0.34
CA TRP A 80 -18.91 5.87 0.95
C TRP A 80 -18.95 7.38 0.88
N ALA A 81 -19.97 7.97 1.50
CA ALA A 81 -20.04 9.39 1.75
C ALA A 81 -20.21 9.65 3.24
N THR A 82 -19.63 10.74 3.72
CA THR A 82 -19.81 11.21 5.10
C THR A 82 -21.17 11.88 5.24
N ARG A 83 -21.91 11.54 6.29
CA ARG A 83 -23.15 12.25 6.65
C ARG A 83 -22.81 13.68 7.09
N PRO A 84 -23.62 14.67 6.70
CA PRO A 84 -23.49 16.01 7.24
C PRO A 84 -23.67 15.95 8.77
N SER A 85 -22.71 16.50 9.51
CA SER A 85 -22.85 16.62 10.97
C SER A 85 -23.87 17.71 11.26
N GLU A 86 -25.06 17.36 11.73
CA GLU A 86 -26.07 18.33 12.17
C GLU A 86 -25.58 19.17 13.37
N ASN A 87 -24.71 18.58 14.21
CA ASN A 87 -24.13 19.26 15.37
C ASN A 87 -22.73 19.80 15.06
N LYS A 88 -22.51 21.09 15.32
CA LYS A 88 -21.20 21.78 15.23
C LYS A 88 -20.20 21.35 16.29
N ILE A 89 -20.57 20.43 17.19
CA ILE A 89 -19.67 19.97 18.25
C ILE A 89 -18.50 19.24 17.58
N PRO A 90 -17.25 19.60 17.86
CA PRO A 90 -16.09 18.88 17.35
C PRO A 90 -16.13 17.43 17.80
N VAL A 91 -16.66 16.55 16.93
CA VAL A 91 -16.66 15.13 17.22
C VAL A 91 -15.20 14.65 17.13
N PRO A 92 -14.66 14.03 18.19
CA PRO A 92 -13.29 13.55 18.17
C PRO A 92 -13.07 12.61 16.99
N ARG A 93 -11.89 12.66 16.36
CA ARG A 93 -11.59 11.98 15.08
C ARG A 93 -11.98 10.49 15.07
N TYR A 94 -11.91 9.81 16.21
CA TYR A 94 -12.26 8.39 16.32
C TYR A 94 -13.76 8.09 16.16
N ARG A 95 -14.68 9.04 16.46
CA ARG A 95 -16.13 8.86 16.22
C ARG A 95 -16.55 9.16 14.79
N ARG A 96 -15.72 9.85 13.98
CA ARG A 96 -16.07 10.21 12.59
C ARG A 96 -16.26 8.98 11.69
N ILE A 97 -15.58 7.88 12.01
CA ILE A 97 -15.63 6.62 11.26
C ILE A 97 -17.05 6.01 11.22
N GLN A 98 -17.91 6.33 12.20
CA GLN A 98 -19.28 5.80 12.28
C GLN A 98 -20.32 6.64 11.50
N ASN A 99 -19.93 7.80 10.95
CA ASN A 99 -20.87 8.71 10.29
C ASN A 99 -20.88 8.57 8.77
N GLU A 100 -20.31 7.51 8.21
CA GLU A 100 -20.36 7.24 6.77
C GLU A 100 -21.60 6.41 6.40
N TYR A 101 -22.08 6.59 5.17
CA TYR A 101 -23.12 5.76 4.58
C TYR A 101 -22.74 5.35 3.16
N PRO A 102 -23.12 4.13 2.75
CA PRO A 102 -22.80 3.63 1.43
C PRO A 102 -23.72 4.25 0.37
N LEU A 103 -23.13 4.82 -0.68
CA LEU A 103 -23.84 5.26 -1.90
C LEU A 103 -23.97 4.12 -2.91
N PHE A 104 -23.05 3.17 -2.89
CA PHE A 104 -23.00 2.00 -3.76
C PHE A 104 -22.21 0.90 -3.06
N SER A 105 -22.62 -0.37 -3.20
CA SER A 105 -21.79 -1.51 -2.79
C SER A 105 -22.16 -2.74 -3.62
N ASN A 106 -21.23 -3.22 -4.46
CA ASN A 106 -21.45 -4.42 -5.26
C ASN A 106 -20.12 -4.98 -5.79
N ILE A 107 -20.17 -6.18 -6.38
CA ILE A 107 -19.09 -6.77 -7.17
C ILE A 107 -19.11 -6.14 -8.56
N VAL A 108 -18.02 -5.48 -8.94
CA VAL A 108 -17.93 -4.73 -10.21
C VAL A 108 -17.04 -5.40 -11.25
N PHE A 109 -16.15 -6.30 -10.80
CA PHE A 109 -15.42 -7.23 -11.64
C PHE A 109 -15.66 -8.64 -11.13
N ARG A 110 -15.94 -9.57 -12.06
CA ARG A 110 -16.20 -10.97 -11.74
C ARG A 110 -15.28 -11.88 -12.53
N GLY A 111 -14.79 -12.94 -11.89
CA GLY A 111 -14.03 -14.00 -12.55
C GLY A 111 -12.73 -13.51 -13.22
N LEU A 112 -12.09 -12.49 -12.66
CA LEU A 112 -10.82 -12.00 -13.17
C LEU A 112 -9.70 -13.01 -12.91
N GLN A 113 -8.70 -13.03 -13.79
CA GLN A 113 -7.47 -13.80 -13.61
C GLN A 113 -6.26 -12.87 -13.54
N LEU A 114 -5.21 -13.27 -12.83
CA LEU A 114 -4.01 -12.43 -12.62
C LEU A 114 -3.29 -12.06 -13.92
N HIS A 115 -3.47 -12.83 -14.99
CA HIS A 115 -2.88 -12.53 -16.30
C HIS A 115 -3.72 -11.54 -17.13
N GLN A 116 -4.98 -11.29 -16.76
CA GLN A 116 -5.83 -10.33 -17.46
C GLN A 116 -5.43 -8.91 -17.09
N LYS A 117 -5.15 -8.10 -18.10
CA LYS A 117 -4.72 -6.70 -17.95
C LYS A 117 -5.78 -5.76 -18.50
N HIS A 118 -5.78 -4.52 -18.01
CA HIS A 118 -6.60 -3.42 -18.54
C HIS A 118 -8.13 -3.63 -18.49
N ALA A 119 -8.63 -4.46 -17.58
CA ALA A 119 -10.07 -4.53 -17.31
C ALA A 119 -10.58 -3.17 -16.79
N SER A 120 -11.73 -2.73 -17.29
CA SER A 120 -12.37 -1.49 -16.86
C SER A 120 -13.88 -1.68 -16.71
N THR A 121 -14.48 -0.92 -15.78
CA THR A 121 -15.92 -0.95 -15.50
C THR A 121 -16.36 0.43 -15.02
N ILE A 122 -17.64 0.76 -15.21
CA ILE A 122 -18.21 2.03 -14.81
C ILE A 122 -19.15 1.81 -13.63
N VAL A 123 -18.83 2.42 -12.50
CA VAL A 123 -19.67 2.40 -11.30
C VAL A 123 -20.59 3.62 -11.32
N LYS A 124 -21.89 3.38 -11.44
CA LYS A 124 -22.92 4.44 -11.42
C LYS A 124 -23.49 4.55 -10.01
N PHE A 125 -23.39 5.74 -9.42
CA PHE A 125 -24.00 6.06 -8.12
C PHE A 125 -24.51 7.50 -8.12
N ARG A 126 -25.41 7.81 -7.20
CA ARG A 126 -25.95 9.17 -7.04
C ARG A 126 -25.25 9.85 -5.87
N LEU A 127 -24.62 10.98 -6.14
CA LEU A 127 -23.95 11.78 -5.13
C LEU A 127 -24.93 12.85 -4.61
N PRO A 128 -25.33 12.81 -3.32
CA PRO A 128 -26.17 13.86 -2.75
C PRO A 128 -25.36 15.14 -2.56
N THR A 129 -25.53 16.09 -3.48
CA THR A 129 -24.77 17.34 -3.52
C THR A 129 -25.04 18.25 -2.32
N SER A 130 -26.16 18.07 -1.62
CA SER A 130 -26.48 18.82 -0.40
C SER A 130 -25.41 18.66 0.68
N SER A 131 -24.85 17.46 0.84
CA SER A 131 -23.77 17.19 1.81
C SER A 131 -22.45 17.88 1.45
N PHE A 132 -22.23 18.19 0.17
CA PHE A 132 -21.02 18.82 -0.36
C PHE A 132 -21.08 20.35 -0.39
N ARG A 133 -22.18 20.95 0.06
CA ARG A 133 -22.27 22.41 0.26
C ARG A 133 -21.71 22.85 1.61
N ASN A 134 -21.37 21.92 2.49
CA ASN A 134 -20.84 22.22 3.81
C ASN A 134 -19.37 22.63 3.73
N ALA A 135 -18.99 23.65 4.50
CA ALA A 135 -17.61 24.17 4.54
C ALA A 135 -16.58 23.19 5.13
N ALA A 136 -17.01 22.06 5.71
CA ALA A 136 -16.16 21.12 6.44
C ALA A 136 -15.88 19.82 5.65
N LEU A 137 -15.73 19.91 4.33
CA LEU A 137 -15.34 18.76 3.51
C LEU A 137 -13.86 18.41 3.72
N THR A 138 -13.58 17.11 3.66
CA THR A 138 -12.24 16.52 3.69
C THR A 138 -12.12 15.50 2.55
N GLU A 139 -10.90 15.10 2.21
CA GLU A 139 -10.66 14.08 1.16
C GLU A 139 -11.39 12.76 1.46
N SER A 140 -11.55 12.43 2.74
CA SER A 140 -12.30 11.26 3.20
C SER A 140 -13.82 11.42 3.17
N SER A 141 -14.35 12.61 2.85
CA SER A 141 -15.81 12.86 2.80
C SER A 141 -16.51 12.11 1.67
N LEU A 142 -15.76 11.71 0.65
CA LEU A 142 -16.17 10.78 -0.38
C LEU A 142 -15.00 9.84 -0.64
N ARG A 143 -15.19 8.53 -0.45
CA ARG A 143 -14.14 7.54 -0.68
C ARG A 143 -14.69 6.29 -1.34
N ALA A 144 -13.83 5.57 -2.06
CA ALA A 144 -14.11 4.22 -2.52
C ALA A 144 -13.25 3.23 -1.73
N SER A 145 -13.84 2.09 -1.38
CA SER A 145 -13.11 0.93 -0.90
C SER A 145 -13.18 -0.21 -1.89
N PHE A 146 -12.08 -0.94 -1.99
CA PHE A 146 -11.92 -2.07 -2.89
C PHE A 146 -11.55 -3.30 -2.08
N VAL A 147 -12.27 -4.40 -2.31
CA VAL A 147 -12.01 -5.70 -1.69
C VAL A 147 -11.82 -6.71 -2.81
N LEU A 148 -10.68 -7.37 -2.80
CA LEU A 148 -10.37 -8.47 -3.70
C LEU A 148 -10.82 -9.78 -3.04
N MET A 149 -11.58 -10.59 -3.78
CA MET A 149 -12.27 -11.76 -3.25
C MET A 149 -11.99 -12.98 -4.14
N PRO A 150 -11.28 -14.01 -3.64
CA PRO A 150 -11.09 -15.25 -4.40
C PRO A 150 -12.45 -15.90 -4.72
N THR A 151 -12.60 -16.48 -5.90
CA THR A 151 -13.79 -17.28 -6.20
C THR A 151 -13.73 -18.62 -5.48
N THR A 152 -14.87 -19.07 -4.94
CA THR A 152 -15.03 -20.40 -4.35
C THR A 152 -14.86 -21.50 -5.41
N PRO A 153 -14.20 -22.62 -5.09
CA PRO A 153 -13.52 -22.94 -3.83
C PRO A 153 -12.16 -22.25 -3.68
N SER A 154 -11.84 -21.85 -2.45
CA SER A 154 -10.64 -21.11 -2.11
C SER A 154 -10.12 -21.42 -0.70
N SER A 155 -8.88 -21.02 -0.42
CA SER A 155 -8.31 -21.11 0.93
C SER A 155 -9.08 -20.26 1.95
N ILE A 156 -9.76 -19.18 1.52
CA ILE A 156 -10.53 -18.32 2.44
C ILE A 156 -11.80 -19.01 2.95
N ASP A 157 -12.38 -19.93 2.17
CA ASP A 157 -13.59 -20.67 2.56
C ASP A 157 -13.37 -21.61 3.77
N HIS A 158 -12.11 -21.95 4.04
CA HIS A 158 -11.71 -22.89 5.10
C HIS A 158 -10.94 -22.22 6.24
N ILE A 159 -11.02 -20.88 6.33
CA ILE A 159 -10.27 -20.13 7.33
C ILE A 159 -10.79 -20.41 8.74
N LYS A 160 -9.87 -20.70 9.67
CA LYS A 160 -10.17 -20.88 11.10
C LYS A 160 -9.83 -19.66 11.95
N GLY A 161 -9.04 -18.75 11.38
CA GLY A 161 -8.60 -17.52 12.00
C GLY A 161 -7.80 -16.71 10.99
N PHE A 162 -7.84 -15.39 11.12
CA PHE A 162 -6.98 -14.50 10.35
C PHE A 162 -6.28 -13.56 11.32
N THR A 163 -5.22 -12.93 10.82
CA THR A 163 -4.49 -11.97 11.61
C THR A 163 -4.05 -10.83 10.70
N SER A 164 -4.21 -9.59 11.16
CA SER A 164 -3.79 -8.40 10.39
C SER A 164 -2.39 -7.93 10.79
N TRP A 165 -1.73 -7.20 9.90
CA TRP A 165 -0.51 -6.46 10.25
C TRP A 165 -0.83 -5.23 11.11
N MET A 166 -2.08 -4.73 11.07
CA MET A 166 -2.52 -3.60 11.88
C MET A 166 -2.72 -4.01 13.35
N PRO A 167 -2.37 -3.16 14.33
CA PRO A 167 -2.77 -3.34 15.72
C PRO A 167 -4.30 -3.34 15.89
N ASP A 168 -4.81 -4.08 16.86
CA ASP A 168 -6.26 -4.26 17.05
C ASP A 168 -6.97 -2.94 17.35
N SER A 169 -6.30 -2.02 18.06
CA SER A 169 -6.78 -0.67 18.36
C SER A 169 -6.94 0.22 17.12
N VAL A 170 -6.12 -0.02 16.08
CA VAL A 170 -6.20 0.65 14.77
C VAL A 170 -7.23 -0.04 13.90
N PHE A 171 -7.22 -1.37 13.88
CA PHE A 171 -8.15 -2.18 13.12
C PHE A 171 -9.61 -1.91 13.52
N ALA A 172 -9.90 -1.83 14.83
CA ALA A 172 -11.23 -1.51 15.35
C ALA A 172 -11.73 -0.10 14.98
N LYS A 173 -10.82 0.82 14.62
CA LYS A 173 -11.14 2.19 14.19
C LYS A 173 -11.13 2.35 12.68
N ARG A 174 -10.97 1.27 11.92
CA ARG A 174 -10.90 1.35 10.47
C ARG A 174 -12.30 1.63 9.89
N PRO A 175 -12.42 2.52 8.89
CA PRO A 175 -13.65 2.66 8.14
C PRO A 175 -14.09 1.34 7.48
N PRO A 176 -15.41 1.08 7.38
CA PRO A 176 -15.90 -0.15 6.78
C PRO A 176 -15.48 -0.26 5.31
N SER A 177 -15.15 -1.48 4.90
CA SER A 177 -14.67 -1.78 3.54
C SER A 177 -15.80 -2.18 2.61
N ARG A 178 -16.88 -2.77 3.12
CA ARG A 178 -18.10 -3.08 2.39
C ARG A 178 -19.33 -2.65 3.17
N ALA A 179 -20.38 -2.27 2.44
CA ALA A 179 -21.69 -2.07 3.04
C ALA A 179 -22.23 -3.42 3.50
N TRP A 180 -23.01 -3.42 4.59
CA TRP A 180 -23.69 -4.61 5.04
C TRP A 180 -25.19 -4.32 5.22
N PRO A 181 -26.10 -5.14 4.68
CA PRO A 181 -25.84 -6.36 3.92
C PRO A 181 -25.18 -6.10 2.55
N PHE A 182 -24.45 -7.10 2.03
CA PHE A 182 -23.73 -7.00 0.74
C PHE A 182 -24.33 -7.98 -0.28
N PRO A 183 -24.49 -7.59 -1.56
CA PRO A 183 -24.39 -6.21 -2.07
C PRO A 183 -25.43 -5.29 -1.42
N LEU A 184 -25.27 -3.97 -1.56
CA LEU A 184 -26.16 -2.99 -0.94
C LEU A 184 -27.61 -3.24 -1.38
N GLY A 185 -28.52 -3.37 -0.41
CA GLY A 185 -29.93 -3.69 -0.65
C GLY A 185 -30.25 -5.18 -0.75
N SER A 186 -29.28 -6.07 -0.51
CA SER A 186 -29.58 -7.50 -0.41
C SER A 186 -30.43 -7.79 0.84
N GLN A 187 -31.35 -8.76 0.72
CA GLN A 187 -32.19 -9.19 1.84
C GLN A 187 -31.43 -10.04 2.85
N ASN A 188 -30.23 -10.50 2.50
CA ASN A 188 -29.43 -11.36 3.34
C ASN A 188 -28.72 -10.53 4.42
N SER A 189 -29.39 -10.35 5.56
CA SER A 189 -28.82 -9.71 6.75
C SER A 189 -27.90 -10.64 7.55
N ALA A 190 -27.37 -11.70 6.93
CA ALA A 190 -26.44 -12.62 7.58
C ALA A 190 -25.32 -11.83 8.25
N ARG A 191 -24.92 -12.26 9.45
CA ARG A 191 -23.75 -11.68 10.14
C ARG A 191 -22.51 -11.89 9.27
N ARG A 192 -21.58 -10.94 9.30
CA ARG A 192 -20.28 -11.06 8.64
C ARG A 192 -19.60 -12.36 9.08
N SER A 193 -19.12 -13.12 8.10
CA SER A 193 -18.36 -14.34 8.36
C SER A 193 -16.91 -14.00 8.72
N LEU A 194 -16.19 -14.98 9.27
CA LEU A 194 -14.75 -14.84 9.51
C LEU A 194 -13.97 -14.58 8.20
N ALA A 195 -14.43 -15.19 7.09
CA ALA A 195 -13.89 -14.94 5.76
C ALA A 195 -14.13 -13.49 5.32
N ASP A 196 -15.31 -12.94 5.59
CA ASP A 196 -15.61 -11.53 5.28
C ASP A 196 -14.70 -10.56 6.03
N GLU A 197 -14.47 -10.81 7.33
CA GLU A 197 -13.57 -9.99 8.14
C GLU A 197 -12.12 -10.09 7.67
N ALA A 198 -11.68 -11.30 7.32
CA ALA A 198 -10.35 -11.53 6.76
C ALA A 198 -10.17 -10.78 5.43
N LEU A 199 -11.10 -10.88 4.50
CA LEU A 199 -11.04 -10.19 3.21
C LEU A 199 -11.08 -8.66 3.39
N ASP A 200 -11.97 -8.16 4.25
CA ASP A 200 -12.07 -6.73 4.53
C ASP A 200 -10.78 -6.18 5.16
N SER A 201 -10.00 -7.01 5.88
CA SER A 201 -8.72 -6.59 6.46
C SER A 201 -7.67 -6.22 5.40
N PHE A 202 -7.71 -6.85 4.23
CA PHE A 202 -6.82 -6.59 3.09
C PHE A 202 -7.37 -5.55 2.11
N SER A 203 -8.56 -5.03 2.37
CA SER A 203 -9.13 -3.99 1.53
C SER A 203 -8.24 -2.76 1.44
N ILE A 204 -8.46 -1.94 0.43
CA ILE A 204 -7.86 -0.60 0.33
C ILE A 204 -8.98 0.43 0.25
N SER A 205 -8.68 1.66 0.67
CA SER A 205 -9.60 2.80 0.53
C SER A 205 -8.87 3.97 -0.09
N VAL A 206 -9.51 4.63 -1.05
CA VAL A 206 -8.97 5.79 -1.74
C VAL A 206 -9.96 6.95 -1.65
N PRO A 207 -9.50 8.19 -1.46
CA PRO A 207 -10.37 9.35 -1.56
C PRO A 207 -10.89 9.48 -3.00
N LEU A 208 -12.13 9.92 -3.13
CA LEU A 208 -12.74 10.33 -4.41
C LEU A 208 -13.01 11.83 -4.44
N LEU A 209 -12.51 12.56 -3.45
CA LEU A 209 -12.55 14.01 -3.38
C LEU A 209 -11.12 14.53 -3.31
N GLU A 210 -10.77 15.41 -4.24
CA GLU A 210 -9.50 16.12 -4.25
C GLU A 210 -9.76 17.62 -4.13
N PHE A 211 -8.84 18.34 -3.50
CA PHE A 211 -8.95 19.77 -3.31
C PHE A 211 -7.90 20.47 -4.14
N HIS A 212 -8.32 21.41 -4.97
CA HIS A 212 -7.43 22.18 -5.83
C HIS A 212 -7.62 23.67 -5.57
N ASP A 213 -6.51 24.40 -5.57
CA ASP A 213 -6.55 25.86 -5.54
C ASP A 213 -7.14 26.38 -6.85
N SER A 214 -8.23 27.12 -6.75
CA SER A 214 -8.83 27.77 -7.90
C SER A 214 -8.72 29.28 -7.74
N ALA A 215 -8.14 29.95 -8.73
CA ALA A 215 -8.15 31.40 -8.78
C ALA A 215 -9.61 31.86 -8.88
N SER A 216 -10.08 32.63 -7.88
CA SER A 216 -11.43 33.17 -7.90
C SER A 216 -11.59 34.06 -9.13
N ARG A 217 -12.50 33.70 -10.04
CA ARG A 217 -12.83 34.50 -11.23
C ARG A 217 -13.65 35.75 -10.91
N CYS A 218 -13.97 35.99 -9.64
CA CYS A 218 -14.67 37.19 -9.24
C CYS A 218 -13.72 38.39 -9.44
N PRO A 219 -14.06 39.37 -10.29
CA PRO A 219 -13.28 40.59 -10.39
C PRO A 219 -13.25 41.22 -9.00
N ALA A 220 -12.04 41.51 -8.51
CA ALA A 220 -11.88 42.23 -7.27
C ALA A 220 -12.70 43.52 -7.37
N GLY A 221 -13.77 43.61 -6.58
CA GLY A 221 -14.47 44.87 -6.41
C GLY A 221 -13.43 45.91 -6.01
N SER A 222 -13.47 47.08 -6.66
CA SER A 222 -12.43 48.11 -6.69
C SER A 222 -12.09 48.78 -5.35
N ASN A 223 -12.46 48.19 -4.22
CA ASN A 223 -12.22 48.72 -2.89
C ASN A 223 -11.31 47.77 -2.10
N GLY A 224 -10.01 47.83 -2.39
CA GLY A 224 -8.92 47.86 -1.39
C GLY A 224 -8.74 46.77 -0.34
N GLU A 225 -9.58 45.74 -0.23
CA GLU A 225 -9.37 44.62 0.69
C GLU A 225 -9.32 43.33 -0.10
N HIS A 226 -8.14 42.69 -0.11
CA HIS A 226 -7.97 41.32 -0.58
C HIS A 226 -8.83 40.39 0.29
N GLY A 227 -10.09 40.20 -0.12
CA GLY A 227 -10.91 39.11 0.42
C GLY A 227 -10.14 37.80 0.24
N PRO A 228 -10.10 36.92 1.25
CA PRO A 228 -9.33 35.69 1.18
C PRO A 228 -9.77 34.92 -0.06
N SER A 229 -8.80 34.48 -0.87
CA SER A 229 -9.09 33.49 -1.91
C SER A 229 -9.85 32.35 -1.23
N VAL A 230 -10.94 31.90 -1.84
CA VAL A 230 -11.63 30.69 -1.39
C VAL A 230 -10.69 29.54 -1.73
N ALA A 231 -9.72 29.31 -0.84
CA ALA A 231 -8.70 28.30 -0.98
C ALA A 231 -9.40 26.94 -0.97
N ASN A 232 -9.08 26.10 -1.94
CA ASN A 232 -9.49 24.70 -2.07
C ASN A 232 -10.95 24.45 -2.48
N HIS A 233 -11.18 24.39 -3.80
CA HIS A 233 -12.42 23.87 -4.36
C HIS A 233 -12.37 22.33 -4.44
N PRO A 234 -13.44 21.62 -4.04
CA PRO A 234 -13.49 20.17 -4.12
C PRO A 234 -13.81 19.68 -5.54
N HIS A 235 -13.05 18.71 -6.01
CA HIS A 235 -13.22 18.01 -7.28
C HIS A 235 -13.49 16.53 -7.04
N VAL A 236 -14.46 15.98 -7.76
CA VAL A 236 -14.78 14.55 -7.68
C VAL A 236 -13.86 13.78 -8.63
N VAL A 237 -13.16 12.79 -8.08
CA VAL A 237 -12.36 11.83 -8.84
C VAL A 237 -13.30 10.89 -9.58
N THR A 238 -13.25 10.93 -10.92
CA THR A 238 -14.11 10.11 -11.79
C THR A 238 -13.44 8.84 -12.29
N ARG A 239 -12.12 8.72 -12.13
CA ARG A 239 -11.33 7.57 -12.60
C ARG A 239 -10.31 7.15 -11.56
N THR A 240 -10.38 5.88 -11.17
CA THR A 240 -9.41 5.24 -10.29
C THR A 240 -8.76 4.07 -11.01
N GLN A 241 -7.43 3.94 -10.90
CA GLN A 241 -6.69 2.80 -11.44
C GLN A 241 -6.27 1.88 -10.30
N LEU A 242 -6.63 0.60 -10.41
CA LEU A 242 -6.19 -0.43 -9.48
C LEU A 242 -5.08 -1.24 -10.15
N ARG A 243 -4.01 -1.51 -9.40
CA ARG A 243 -2.93 -2.41 -9.81
C ARG A 243 -2.90 -3.57 -8.84
N ILE A 244 -3.04 -4.77 -9.36
CA ILE A 244 -2.90 -6.00 -8.60
C ILE A 244 -1.49 -6.52 -8.85
N ILE A 245 -0.73 -6.65 -7.77
CA ILE A 245 0.63 -7.18 -7.83
C ILE A 245 0.52 -8.70 -7.73
N ARG A 246 1.07 -9.39 -8.72
CA ARG A 246 1.21 -10.84 -8.70
C ARG A 246 2.35 -11.20 -7.75
N GLU A 247 2.01 -11.68 -6.56
CA GLU A 247 2.96 -12.26 -5.63
C GLU A 247 3.02 -13.78 -5.84
N THR A 248 4.22 -14.32 -6.05
CA THR A 248 4.43 -15.76 -6.29
C THR A 248 5.39 -16.37 -5.28
N GLY A 249 6.10 -15.54 -4.51
CA GLY A 249 7.01 -16.01 -3.49
C GLY A 249 6.27 -16.63 -2.32
N PHE A 250 6.72 -17.81 -1.90
CA PHE A 250 6.33 -18.37 -0.62
C PHE A 250 7.19 -17.73 0.47
N PHE A 251 6.56 -17.22 1.52
CA PHE A 251 7.28 -16.71 2.67
C PHE A 251 7.58 -17.84 3.66
N ASN A 252 8.75 -17.79 4.29
CA ASN A 252 9.05 -18.58 5.48
C ASN A 252 8.16 -18.06 6.63
N ALA A 253 7.27 -18.92 7.16
CA ALA A 253 6.30 -18.46 8.15
C ALA A 253 6.96 -17.93 9.44
N ALA A 254 8.08 -18.52 9.88
CA ALA A 254 8.77 -18.08 11.08
C ALA A 254 9.38 -16.68 10.88
N ALA A 255 10.12 -16.47 9.79
CA ALA A 255 10.70 -15.18 9.46
C ALA A 255 9.63 -14.09 9.25
N TYR A 256 8.55 -14.43 8.52
CA TYR A 256 7.41 -13.55 8.31
C TYR A 256 6.76 -13.14 9.64
N ASN A 257 6.50 -14.09 10.53
CA ASN A 257 5.88 -13.81 11.82
C ASN A 257 6.78 -12.99 12.73
N ALA A 258 8.10 -13.20 12.71
CA ALA A 258 9.05 -12.40 13.46
C ALA A 258 8.99 -10.91 13.05
N VAL A 259 9.15 -10.63 11.75
CA VAL A 259 9.07 -9.25 11.21
C VAL A 259 7.69 -8.65 11.43
N ARG A 260 6.64 -9.43 11.25
CA ARG A 260 5.27 -8.97 11.50
C ARG A 260 5.07 -8.58 12.97
N ASN A 261 5.57 -9.36 13.91
CA ASN A 261 5.47 -9.06 15.33
C ASN A 261 6.27 -7.80 15.69
N GLU A 262 7.47 -7.63 15.12
CA GLU A 262 8.27 -6.41 15.24
C GLU A 262 7.52 -5.18 14.72
N ILE A 263 6.95 -5.25 13.51
CA ILE A 263 6.12 -4.17 12.95
C ILE A 263 4.96 -3.86 13.88
N ARG A 264 4.28 -4.88 14.42
CA ARG A 264 3.18 -4.66 15.37
C ARG A 264 3.68 -3.90 16.59
N LEU A 265 4.80 -4.30 17.19
CA LEU A 265 5.40 -3.65 18.38
C LEU A 265 5.68 -2.16 18.16
N HIS A 266 6.13 -1.79 16.96
CA HIS A 266 6.45 -0.39 16.62
C HIS A 266 5.30 0.38 15.97
N SER A 267 4.15 -0.26 15.72
CA SER A 267 3.00 0.39 15.10
C SER A 267 2.29 1.33 16.06
N CYS A 268 1.93 2.53 15.58
CA CYS A 268 1.14 3.49 16.34
C CYS A 268 -0.17 2.86 16.86
N GLY A 269 -0.53 3.17 18.11
CA GLY A 269 -1.77 2.71 18.74
C GLY A 269 -1.63 1.50 19.65
N GLN A 270 -0.44 0.92 19.81
CA GLN A 270 -0.17 -0.02 20.90
C GLN A 270 -0.33 0.66 22.27
N GLY A 271 -0.97 -0.02 23.23
CA GLY A 271 -1.18 0.49 24.59
C GLY A 271 -2.35 1.46 24.76
N ILE A 272 -3.10 1.81 23.70
CA ILE A 272 -4.36 2.54 23.86
C ILE A 272 -5.42 1.53 24.32
N PRO A 273 -5.99 1.66 25.53
CA PRO A 273 -7.03 0.75 26.00
C PRO A 273 -8.19 0.76 25.00
N VAL A 274 -8.61 -0.44 24.61
CA VAL A 274 -9.88 -0.62 23.89
C VAL A 274 -10.96 -0.33 24.92
N ILE A 275 -11.48 0.90 24.92
CA ILE A 275 -12.66 1.23 25.71
C ILE A 275 -13.82 0.55 24.97
N GLY A 276 -14.16 -0.65 25.43
CA GLY A 276 -15.33 -1.41 25.01
C GLY A 276 -16.62 -0.77 25.49
#